data_AF-A0A6A4H7T6-F1
#
_entry.id   AF-A0A6A4H7T6-F1
#
_cell.length_a   1.000
_cell.length_b   1.000
_cell.length_c   1.000
_cell.angle_alpha   90.00
_cell.angle_beta   90.00
_cell.angle_gamma   90.00
#
_symmetry.space_group_name_H-M   'P 1'
#
loop_
_entity.id
_entity.type
_entity.pdbx_description
1 polymer ?
#
loop_
_entity_poly.entity_id
_entity_poly.type
_entity_poly.pdbx_seq_one_letter_code
_entity_poly.pdbx_strand_id
1 'polypeptide(L)'
;GRIIAALAGKLRDNSWDAVMAKLTPKLKDARGKMLFSGKQKVHKHGLFPTVSVGNSFRGGSQRPGTVVFYSTANQLILMSLIAFSGFQRLVGLTYCIFKCFASNMFGLYRDNLNILFASNPKLTHWFKTSVFAGISFNMGPFTITWPHTDNHNLAFGWCAITALGKFDPDKGGHMILWDLGLVIRFLPGSTILIPSALLTHSNISIQLEEEHYSIIQYSSLGLFHWIYNGFMSNKDFLARATPEMKKNCTDDQKK
;
A
#
# COMPACT_ATOMS: atom_id res chain seq x y z
N GLY A 1 3.59 -12.95 22.85
CA GLY A 1 2.43 -12.19 22.34
C GLY A 1 2.44 -12.20 20.82
N ARG A 2 1.30 -11.95 20.16
CA ARG A 2 1.23 -11.71 18.70
C ARG A 2 1.16 -10.20 18.45
N ILE A 3 1.94 -9.69 17.51
CA ILE A 3 1.90 -8.26 17.13
C ILE A 3 0.77 -8.10 16.09
N ILE A 4 -0.15 -7.17 16.32
CA ILE A 4 -1.31 -6.90 15.44
C ILE A 4 -1.09 -5.65 14.57
N ALA A 5 -0.32 -4.69 15.07
CA ALA A 5 0.10 -3.49 14.33
C ALA A 5 1.47 -3.04 14.84
N ALA A 6 2.27 -2.41 13.98
CA ALA A 6 3.55 -1.82 14.36
C ALA A 6 3.57 -0.32 14.06
N LEU A 7 3.53 0.49 15.13
CA LEU A 7 3.67 1.95 15.06
C LEU A 7 5.16 2.29 14.99
N ALA A 8 5.72 2.21 13.80
CA ALA A 8 7.17 2.34 13.60
C ALA A 8 7.69 3.77 13.73
N GLY A 9 6.81 4.76 13.60
CA GLY A 9 7.17 6.17 13.72
C GLY A 9 8.10 6.61 12.59
N LYS A 10 9.08 7.44 12.93
CA LYS A 10 10.07 8.00 12.00
C LYS A 10 11.38 7.22 12.07
N LEU A 11 12.14 7.24 10.98
CA LEU A 11 13.53 6.78 11.03
C LEU A 11 14.33 7.70 11.98
N ARG A 12 15.11 7.10 12.89
CA ARG A 12 16.02 7.82 13.80
C ARG A 12 17.28 8.29 13.07
N ASP A 13 17.08 9.16 12.10
CA ASP A 13 18.12 9.79 11.29
C ASP A 13 17.85 11.30 11.26
N ASN A 14 18.85 12.10 11.60
CA ASN A 14 18.73 13.56 11.69
C ASN A 14 18.27 14.23 10.37
N SER A 15 18.49 13.56 9.24
CA SER A 15 18.06 14.04 7.92
C SER A 15 16.64 13.59 7.52
N TRP A 16 16.02 12.68 8.28
CA TRP A 16 14.74 12.06 7.89
C TRP A 16 13.63 13.09 7.68
N ASP A 17 13.44 13.97 8.66
CA ASP A 17 12.39 14.98 8.61
C ASP A 17 12.60 15.94 7.44
N ALA A 18 13.84 16.38 7.18
CA ALA A 18 14.16 17.22 6.04
C ALA A 18 13.89 16.51 4.70
N VAL A 19 14.13 15.21 4.62
CA VAL A 19 13.88 14.41 3.41
C VAL A 19 12.39 14.19 3.17
N MET A 20 11.61 13.84 4.20
CA MET A 20 10.15 13.70 4.09
C MET A 20 9.47 15.03 3.81
N ALA A 21 9.98 16.13 4.37
CA ALA A 21 9.50 17.48 4.07
C ALA A 21 9.69 17.86 2.60
N LYS A 22 10.74 17.36 1.91
CA LYS A 22 10.95 17.56 0.47
C LYS A 22 10.07 16.67 -0.41
N LEU A 23 9.64 15.51 0.09
CA LEU A 23 8.75 14.61 -0.65
C LEU A 23 7.34 15.20 -0.83
N THR A 24 6.86 15.98 0.15
CA THR A 24 5.53 16.61 0.11
C THR A 24 5.38 17.60 -1.07
N PRO A 25 6.26 18.60 -1.26
CA PRO A 25 6.23 19.47 -2.45
C PRO A 25 6.34 18.69 -3.76
N LYS A 26 7.10 17.58 -3.79
CA LYS A 26 7.19 16.72 -4.97
C LYS A 26 5.85 16.05 -5.30
N LEU A 27 5.10 15.59 -4.30
CA LEU A 27 3.74 15.07 -4.48
C LEU A 27 2.77 16.16 -4.93
N LYS A 28 2.87 17.37 -4.36
CA LYS A 28 2.06 18.53 -4.75
C LYS A 28 2.30 18.94 -6.20
N ASP A 29 3.56 19.05 -6.61
CA ASP A 29 3.98 19.33 -8.00
C ASP A 29 3.50 18.24 -8.95
N ALA A 30 3.69 16.97 -8.59
CA ALA A 30 3.20 15.83 -9.37
C ALA A 30 1.68 15.90 -9.55
N ARG A 31 0.91 16.12 -8.47
CA ARG A 31 -0.55 16.29 -8.55
C ARG A 31 -0.94 17.40 -9.52
N GLY A 32 -0.29 18.56 -9.44
CA GLY A 32 -0.60 19.72 -10.28
C GLY A 32 -0.40 19.47 -11.79
N LYS A 33 0.46 18.50 -12.15
CA LYS A 33 0.78 18.12 -13.53
C LYS A 33 0.05 16.87 -14.01
N MET A 34 -0.60 16.14 -13.12
CA MET A 34 -1.25 14.86 -13.44
C MET A 34 -2.73 15.04 -13.78
N LEU A 35 -3.22 14.18 -14.66
CA LEU A 35 -4.64 14.01 -14.91
C LEU A 35 -5.19 12.85 -14.07
N PHE A 36 -6.39 13.01 -13.53
CA PHE A 36 -7.06 11.99 -12.73
C PHE A 36 -8.44 11.71 -13.30
N SER A 37 -8.77 10.42 -13.46
CA SER A 37 -10.13 9.99 -13.78
C SER A 37 -11.09 10.31 -12.62
N GLY A 38 -12.41 10.33 -12.89
CA GLY A 38 -13.42 10.52 -11.84
C GLY A 38 -13.29 9.52 -10.70
N LYS A 39 -13.05 8.23 -11.03
CA LYS A 39 -12.83 7.14 -10.05
C LYS A 39 -11.56 7.31 -9.21
N GLN A 40 -10.59 8.09 -9.68
CA GLN A 40 -9.39 8.41 -8.91
C GLN A 40 -9.57 9.61 -7.99
N LYS A 41 -10.52 10.50 -8.28
CA LYS A 41 -10.83 11.69 -7.46
C LYS A 41 -11.87 11.40 -6.37
N VAL A 42 -12.80 10.50 -6.67
CA VAL A 42 -13.89 10.09 -5.79
C VAL A 42 -13.94 8.57 -5.76
N HIS A 43 -13.68 8.00 -4.60
CA HIS A 43 -13.60 6.56 -4.41
C HIS A 43 -14.08 6.15 -3.03
N LYS A 44 -14.26 4.84 -2.82
CA LYS A 44 -14.80 4.28 -1.57
C LYS A 44 -14.07 4.69 -0.29
N HIS A 45 -12.82 5.16 -0.37
CA HIS A 45 -12.05 5.58 0.81
C HIS A 45 -12.19 7.08 1.12
N GLY A 46 -12.76 7.91 0.25
CA GLY A 46 -12.79 9.37 0.45
C GLY A 46 -12.79 10.19 -0.84
N LEU A 47 -12.71 11.52 -0.65
CA LEU A 47 -12.77 12.54 -1.71
C LEU A 47 -11.41 13.21 -1.91
N PHE A 48 -10.47 12.49 -2.50
CA PHE A 48 -9.15 13.02 -2.84
C PHE A 48 -8.56 12.26 -4.04
N PRO A 49 -7.65 12.87 -4.82
CA PRO A 49 -6.99 12.17 -5.91
C PRO A 49 -6.04 11.09 -5.39
N THR A 50 -6.20 9.86 -5.87
CA THR A 50 -5.27 8.75 -5.62
C THR A 50 -4.75 8.14 -6.91
N VAL A 51 -3.52 7.65 -6.88
CA VAL A 51 -2.90 6.94 -7.99
C VAL A 51 -2.05 5.78 -7.51
N SER A 52 -2.24 4.63 -8.15
CA SER A 52 -1.51 3.40 -7.81
C SER A 52 -0.49 3.05 -8.89
N VAL A 53 0.60 2.43 -8.46
CA VAL A 53 1.68 1.90 -9.30
C VAL A 53 2.04 0.50 -8.81
N GLY A 54 2.54 -0.35 -9.70
CA GLY A 54 2.99 -1.69 -9.36
C GLY A 54 2.16 -2.76 -10.05
N ASN A 55 1.99 -3.89 -9.39
CA ASN A 55 1.34 -5.08 -9.92
C ASN A 55 0.19 -5.47 -9.01
N SER A 56 -0.88 -5.95 -9.61
CA SER A 56 -2.03 -6.46 -8.87
C SER A 56 -2.71 -7.59 -9.63
N PHE A 57 -3.49 -8.38 -8.92
CA PHE A 57 -4.42 -9.30 -9.54
C PHE A 57 -5.80 -9.11 -8.92
N ARG A 58 -6.65 -8.34 -9.62
CA ARG A 58 -7.96 -7.89 -9.17
C ARG A 58 -8.95 -7.84 -10.34
N GLY A 59 -10.24 -7.81 -10.02
CA GLY A 59 -11.29 -7.27 -10.90
C GLY A 59 -11.44 -7.96 -12.25
N GLY A 60 -11.83 -9.23 -12.26
CA GLY A 60 -12.23 -9.94 -13.50
C GLY A 60 -11.10 -10.23 -14.50
N SER A 61 -9.87 -9.76 -14.26
CA SER A 61 -8.70 -10.17 -15.03
C SER A 61 -8.49 -11.69 -14.92
N GLN A 62 -7.98 -12.31 -15.98
CA GLN A 62 -7.62 -13.72 -15.97
C GLN A 62 -6.21 -13.97 -15.38
N ARG A 63 -5.37 -12.94 -15.31
CA ARG A 63 -3.96 -13.05 -14.86
C ARG A 63 -3.48 -11.78 -14.12
N PRO A 64 -2.41 -11.88 -13.32
CA PRO A 64 -1.72 -10.72 -12.77
C PRO A 64 -1.29 -9.73 -13.85
N GLY A 65 -1.32 -8.44 -13.52
CA GLY A 65 -0.93 -7.37 -14.44
C GLY A 65 -0.33 -6.16 -13.73
N THR A 66 0.48 -5.42 -14.48
CA THR A 66 0.95 -4.09 -14.11
C THR A 66 -0.21 -3.10 -14.14
N VAL A 67 -0.32 -2.23 -13.14
CA VAL A 67 -1.30 -1.14 -13.12
C VAL A 67 -1.07 -0.24 -14.33
N VAL A 68 -2.12 -0.03 -15.13
CA VAL A 68 -2.09 0.83 -16.31
C VAL A 68 -2.24 2.28 -15.88
N PHE A 69 -1.33 3.15 -16.33
CA PHE A 69 -1.40 4.58 -16.06
C PHE A 69 -2.48 5.25 -16.91
N TYR A 70 -3.06 6.32 -16.37
CA TYR A 70 -4.06 7.11 -17.09
C TYR A 70 -3.51 7.76 -18.36
N SER A 71 -2.23 8.14 -18.37
CA SER A 71 -1.55 8.74 -19.53
C SER A 71 -0.04 8.51 -19.47
N THR A 72 0.63 8.62 -20.62
CA THR A 72 2.10 8.60 -20.71
C THR A 72 2.73 9.72 -19.87
N ALA A 73 2.11 10.90 -19.82
CA ALA A 73 2.56 12.00 -18.98
C ALA A 73 2.53 11.64 -17.48
N ASN A 74 1.43 11.03 -17.01
CA ASN A 74 1.35 10.55 -15.63
C ASN A 74 2.40 9.49 -15.32
N GLN A 75 2.69 8.59 -16.26
CA GLN A 75 3.74 7.59 -16.10
C GLN A 75 5.11 8.26 -15.88
N LEU A 76 5.49 9.25 -16.69
CA LEU A 76 6.75 9.97 -16.53
C LEU A 76 6.84 10.73 -15.21
N ILE A 77 5.75 11.37 -14.78
CA ILE A 77 5.67 12.08 -13.50
C ILE A 77 5.88 11.10 -12.33
N LEU A 78 5.20 9.95 -12.36
CA LEU A 78 5.34 8.94 -11.32
C LEU A 78 6.73 8.30 -11.34
N MET A 79 7.35 8.10 -12.50
CA MET A 79 8.74 7.66 -12.59
C MET A 79 9.69 8.64 -11.91
N SER A 80 9.51 9.96 -12.11
CA SER A 80 10.29 10.98 -11.42
C SER A 80 10.08 10.96 -9.90
N LEU A 81 8.84 10.77 -9.45
CA LEU A 81 8.51 10.65 -8.02
C LEU A 81 9.14 9.41 -7.40
N ILE A 82 9.11 8.28 -8.10
CA ILE A 82 9.70 7.02 -7.64
C ILE A 82 11.23 7.13 -7.61
N ALA A 83 11.85 7.74 -8.62
CA ALA A 83 13.30 7.95 -8.65
C ALA A 83 13.81 8.94 -7.58
N PHE A 84 12.92 9.69 -6.93
CA PHE A 84 13.31 10.64 -5.90
C PHE A 84 13.93 9.94 -4.69
N SER A 85 15.08 10.42 -4.23
CA SER A 85 15.85 9.79 -3.16
C SER A 85 15.07 9.68 -1.85
N GLY A 86 14.22 10.67 -1.52
CA GLY A 86 13.37 10.60 -0.34
C GLY A 86 12.32 9.51 -0.40
N PHE A 87 11.77 9.24 -1.59
CA PHE A 87 10.87 8.10 -1.79
C PHE A 87 11.61 6.78 -1.68
N GLN A 88 12.81 6.66 -2.26
CA GLN A 88 13.63 5.45 -2.13
C GLN A 88 14.01 5.16 -0.68
N ARG A 89 14.34 6.19 0.11
CA ARG A 89 14.57 6.06 1.56
C ARG A 89 13.33 5.62 2.31
N LEU A 90 12.13 6.10 1.92
CA LEU A 90 10.86 5.64 2.47
C LEU A 90 10.65 4.15 2.23
N VAL A 91 10.83 3.69 1.00
CA VAL A 91 10.70 2.27 0.64
C VAL A 91 11.69 1.43 1.46
N GLY A 92 12.95 1.87 1.58
CA GLY A 92 13.95 1.22 2.42
C GLY A 92 13.55 1.12 3.90
N LEU A 93 13.01 2.21 4.48
CA LEU A 93 12.49 2.20 5.84
C LEU A 93 11.38 1.14 6.00
N THR A 94 10.39 1.14 5.11
CA THR A 94 9.27 0.18 5.19
C THR A 94 9.71 -1.27 5.03
N TYR A 95 10.72 -1.53 4.20
CA TYR A 95 11.33 -2.84 4.04
C TYR A 95 11.95 -3.32 5.36
N CYS A 96 12.76 -2.46 5.99
CA CYS A 96 13.42 -2.79 7.25
C CYS A 96 12.43 -3.01 8.40
N ILE A 97 11.43 -2.13 8.54
CA ILE A 97 10.39 -2.27 9.58
C ILE A 97 9.62 -3.57 9.36
N PHE A 98 9.18 -3.86 8.14
CA PHE A 98 8.38 -5.06 7.88
C PHE A 98 9.17 -6.34 8.19
N LYS A 99 10.45 -6.38 7.77
CA LYS A 99 11.37 -7.47 8.13
C LYS A 99 11.56 -7.62 9.64
N CYS A 100 11.64 -6.51 10.38
CA CYS A 100 11.87 -6.51 11.82
C CYS A 100 10.65 -7.00 12.61
N PHE A 101 9.45 -6.47 12.31
CA PHE A 101 8.25 -6.72 13.12
C PHE A 101 7.44 -7.94 12.67
N ALA A 102 7.61 -8.40 11.41
CA ALA A 102 6.86 -9.53 10.87
C ALA A 102 7.71 -10.34 9.87
N SER A 103 8.88 -10.83 10.32
CA SER A 103 9.88 -11.53 9.49
C SER A 103 9.32 -12.66 8.62
N ASN A 104 8.44 -13.51 9.17
CA ASN A 104 7.81 -14.60 8.42
C ASN A 104 6.89 -14.06 7.31
N MET A 105 6.10 -13.02 7.62
CA MET A 105 5.21 -12.37 6.65
C MET A 105 6.02 -11.67 5.56
N PHE A 106 7.10 -11.00 5.95
CA PHE A 106 8.06 -10.39 5.05
C PHE A 106 8.66 -11.45 4.09
N GLY A 107 9.02 -12.62 4.61
CA GLY A 107 9.50 -13.75 3.80
C GLY A 107 8.46 -14.20 2.77
N LEU A 108 7.20 -14.39 3.20
CA LEU A 108 6.09 -14.73 2.31
C LEU A 108 5.93 -13.70 1.18
N TYR A 109 5.94 -12.41 1.49
CA TYR A 109 5.82 -11.33 0.50
C TYR A 109 6.98 -11.34 -0.48
N ARG A 110 8.22 -11.40 0.03
CA ARG A 110 9.44 -11.45 -0.79
C ARG A 110 9.43 -12.64 -1.74
N ASP A 111 9.13 -13.83 -1.23
CA ASP A 111 9.23 -15.06 -2.00
C ASP A 111 8.12 -15.13 -3.07
N ASN A 112 6.89 -14.75 -2.72
CA ASN A 112 5.80 -14.65 -3.69
C ASN A 112 6.12 -13.63 -4.80
N LEU A 113 6.67 -12.47 -4.44
CA LEU A 113 7.01 -11.43 -5.41
C LEU A 113 8.15 -11.88 -6.35
N ASN A 114 9.16 -12.57 -5.82
CA ASN A 114 10.25 -13.16 -6.61
C ASN A 114 9.73 -14.21 -7.60
N ILE A 115 8.88 -15.15 -7.14
CA ILE A 115 8.28 -16.18 -8.01
C ILE A 115 7.40 -15.51 -9.07
N LEU A 116 6.60 -14.51 -8.69
CA LEU A 116 5.75 -13.76 -9.64
C LEU A 116 6.57 -13.17 -10.79
N PHE A 117 7.63 -12.43 -10.49
CA PHE A 117 8.47 -11.81 -11.53
C PHE A 117 9.30 -12.82 -12.33
N ALA A 118 9.75 -13.91 -11.70
CA ALA A 118 10.43 -15.00 -12.41
C ALA A 118 9.50 -15.70 -13.41
N SER A 119 8.22 -15.88 -13.04
CA SER A 119 7.23 -16.57 -13.87
C SER A 119 6.66 -15.73 -15.01
N ASN A 120 6.72 -14.40 -14.92
CA ASN A 120 6.12 -13.52 -15.92
C ASN A 120 7.02 -12.29 -16.22
N PRO A 121 7.91 -12.40 -17.23
CA PRO A 121 8.81 -11.31 -17.62
C PRO A 121 8.11 -10.05 -18.13
N LYS A 122 6.81 -10.11 -18.43
CA LYS A 122 6.04 -8.93 -18.89
C LYS A 122 5.61 -8.01 -17.76
N LEU A 123 5.68 -8.47 -16.51
CA LEU A 123 5.37 -7.62 -15.35
C LEU A 123 6.49 -6.62 -15.11
N THR A 124 6.12 -5.41 -14.72
CA THR A 124 7.10 -4.35 -14.48
C THR A 124 7.47 -4.30 -13.00
N HIS A 125 8.75 -4.48 -12.70
CA HIS A 125 9.27 -4.38 -11.34
C HIS A 125 9.64 -2.92 -11.01
N TRP A 126 8.63 -2.10 -10.73
CA TRP A 126 8.79 -0.67 -10.45
C TRP A 126 9.63 -0.36 -9.20
N PHE A 127 9.65 -1.28 -8.23
CA PHE A 127 10.25 -1.06 -6.90
C PHE A 127 11.16 -2.22 -6.52
N LYS A 128 12.36 -2.30 -7.14
CA LYS A 128 13.28 -3.43 -6.93
C LYS A 128 13.64 -3.71 -5.46
N THR A 129 13.56 -2.68 -4.61
CA THR A 129 13.88 -2.74 -3.19
C THR A 129 12.66 -2.97 -2.28
N SER A 130 11.45 -2.96 -2.82
CA SER A 130 10.22 -3.19 -2.04
C SER A 130 9.82 -4.67 -2.07
N VAL A 131 9.24 -5.14 -0.97
CA VAL A 131 8.54 -6.45 -0.93
C VAL A 131 7.05 -6.32 -1.20
N PHE A 132 6.54 -5.10 -1.37
CA PHE A 132 5.16 -4.84 -1.71
C PHE A 132 4.99 -4.81 -3.23
N ALA A 133 3.95 -5.49 -3.73
CA ALA A 133 3.68 -5.56 -5.16
C ALA A 133 3.11 -4.24 -5.72
N GLY A 134 2.44 -3.45 -4.88
CA GLY A 134 1.77 -2.22 -5.26
C GLY A 134 1.98 -1.08 -4.25
N ILE A 135 1.90 0.14 -4.77
CA ILE A 135 1.98 1.38 -3.99
C ILE A 135 0.87 2.31 -4.45
N SER A 136 0.19 2.97 -3.52
CA SER A 136 -0.75 4.05 -3.78
C SER A 136 -0.25 5.35 -3.18
N PHE A 137 -0.36 6.41 -3.96
CA PHE A 137 -0.11 7.79 -3.54
C PHE A 137 -1.46 8.48 -3.39
N ASN A 138 -1.81 8.84 -2.16
CA ASN A 138 -2.92 9.74 -1.89
C ASN A 138 -2.39 11.17 -1.98
N MET A 139 -2.83 11.87 -3.03
CA MET A 139 -2.17 13.09 -3.54
C MET A 139 -2.67 14.37 -2.86
N GLY A 140 -3.40 14.28 -1.75
CA GLY A 140 -3.86 15.44 -0.99
C GLY A 140 -4.66 16.46 -1.83
N PRO A 141 -4.70 17.75 -1.41
CA PRO A 141 -4.04 18.29 -0.21
C PRO A 141 -4.78 17.92 1.07
N PHE A 142 -6.03 17.47 0.97
CA PHE A 142 -6.85 17.00 2.09
C PHE A 142 -7.14 15.51 1.94
N THR A 143 -6.16 14.66 2.28
CA THR A 143 -6.36 13.21 2.28
C THR A 143 -7.07 12.80 3.56
N ILE A 144 -8.41 12.84 3.55
CA ILE A 144 -9.28 12.36 4.63
C ILE A 144 -9.96 11.07 4.16
N THR A 145 -9.82 10.03 4.95
CA THR A 145 -10.36 8.71 4.66
C THR A 145 -11.56 8.41 5.54
N TRP A 146 -12.59 7.79 4.96
CA TRP A 146 -13.71 7.23 5.72
C TRP A 146 -13.31 5.89 6.36
N PRO A 147 -13.97 5.42 7.43
CA PRO A 147 -13.72 4.09 7.98
C PRO A 147 -13.86 3.00 6.91
N HIS A 148 -12.80 2.24 6.69
CA HIS A 148 -12.76 1.20 5.67
C HIS A 148 -11.75 0.10 5.99
N THR A 149 -11.86 -0.98 5.23
CA THR A 149 -10.87 -2.04 5.12
C THR A 149 -10.42 -2.18 3.67
N ASP A 150 -9.20 -2.66 3.49
CA ASP A 150 -8.67 -3.06 2.20
C ASP A 150 -8.93 -4.56 1.95
N ASN A 151 -10.20 -4.97 1.85
CA ASN A 151 -10.67 -6.39 1.70
C ASN A 151 -10.05 -7.18 0.53
N HIS A 152 -9.29 -6.48 -0.27
CA HIS A 152 -8.67 -6.87 -1.50
C HIS A 152 -7.20 -7.28 -1.24
N ASN A 153 -6.57 -6.82 -0.16
CA ASN A 153 -5.23 -7.22 0.24
C ASN A 153 -5.26 -8.61 0.89
N LEU A 154 -4.09 -9.23 1.03
CA LEU A 154 -3.97 -10.48 1.76
C LEU A 154 -4.49 -10.28 3.19
N ALA A 155 -5.44 -11.10 3.64
CA ALA A 155 -6.18 -10.89 4.89
C ALA A 155 -5.26 -10.69 6.09
N PHE A 156 -4.43 -11.69 6.39
CA PHE A 156 -3.40 -11.62 7.43
C PHE A 156 -2.15 -10.82 7.02
N GLY A 157 -2.10 -10.37 5.77
CA GLY A 157 -0.98 -9.63 5.20
C GLY A 157 -0.97 -8.19 5.67
N TRP A 158 0.22 -7.58 5.74
CA TRP A 158 0.38 -6.22 6.24
C TRP A 158 0.53 -5.23 5.10
N CYS A 159 0.15 -3.99 5.36
CA CYS A 159 0.36 -2.85 4.50
C CYS A 159 1.13 -1.78 5.29
N ALA A 160 2.02 -1.08 4.61
CA ALA A 160 2.74 0.06 5.19
C ALA A 160 2.04 1.36 4.80
N ILE A 161 1.63 2.15 5.78
CA ILE A 161 1.00 3.46 5.57
C ILE A 161 1.94 4.52 6.13
N THR A 162 2.29 5.51 5.31
CA THR A 162 3.10 6.65 5.74
C THR A 162 2.33 7.94 5.55
N ALA A 163 2.17 8.71 6.63
CA ALA A 163 1.64 10.07 6.55
C ALA A 163 2.70 11.05 6.06
N LEU A 164 2.30 12.00 5.23
CA LEU A 164 3.11 13.09 4.70
C LEU A 164 2.26 14.37 4.71
N GLY A 165 2.90 15.51 4.45
CA GLY A 165 2.22 16.80 4.53
C GLY A 165 2.78 17.71 5.61
N LYS A 166 2.15 18.87 5.74
CA LYS A 166 2.44 19.87 6.77
C LYS A 166 1.13 20.08 7.54
N PHE A 167 1.02 19.39 8.67
CA PHE A 167 -0.11 19.49 9.58
C PHE A 167 0.37 19.30 11.02
N ASP A 168 -0.36 19.86 11.96
CA ASP A 168 -0.16 19.71 13.39
C ASP A 168 -0.78 18.39 13.87
N PRO A 169 0.06 17.38 14.21
CA PRO A 169 -0.45 16.08 14.63
C PRO A 169 -1.16 16.12 15.98
N ASP A 170 -1.06 17.21 16.75
CA ASP A 170 -1.81 17.37 18.00
C ASP A 170 -3.23 17.91 17.74
N LYS A 171 -3.52 18.41 16.54
CA LYS A 171 -4.82 19.00 16.16
C LYS A 171 -5.58 18.27 15.05
N GLY A 172 -4.95 17.32 14.37
CA GLY A 172 -5.54 16.68 13.20
C GLY A 172 -4.71 15.54 12.63
N GLY A 173 -5.22 14.89 11.57
CA GLY A 173 -4.48 13.85 10.84
C GLY A 173 -4.21 12.55 11.60
N HIS A 174 -4.79 12.38 12.79
CA HIS A 174 -4.74 11.15 13.58
C HIS A 174 -5.22 9.94 12.77
N MET A 175 -4.56 8.80 12.97
CA MET A 175 -4.96 7.51 12.43
C MET A 175 -5.89 6.82 13.44
N ILE A 176 -7.03 6.29 12.99
CA ILE A 176 -7.95 5.52 13.82
C ILE A 176 -7.87 4.06 13.42
N LEU A 177 -7.68 3.17 14.41
CA LEU A 177 -7.86 1.73 14.26
C LEU A 177 -9.12 1.35 15.05
N TRP A 178 -10.25 1.28 14.35
CA TRP A 178 -11.58 1.21 14.97
C TRP A 178 -11.79 -0.06 15.79
N ASP A 179 -11.40 -1.21 15.24
CA ASP A 179 -11.58 -2.51 15.92
C ASP A 179 -10.71 -2.66 17.17
N LEU A 180 -9.67 -1.82 17.29
CA LEU A 180 -8.78 -1.78 18.46
C LEU A 180 -9.17 -0.66 19.45
N GLY A 181 -10.15 0.18 19.11
CA GLY A 181 -10.51 1.36 19.91
C GLY A 181 -9.37 2.38 20.05
N LEU A 182 -8.46 2.46 19.08
CA LEU A 182 -7.27 3.31 19.15
C LEU A 182 -7.40 4.55 18.26
N VAL A 183 -7.13 5.72 18.86
CA VAL A 183 -6.84 6.96 18.15
C VAL A 183 -5.34 7.24 18.29
N ILE A 184 -4.63 7.17 17.18
CA ILE A 184 -3.18 7.25 17.14
C ILE A 184 -2.79 8.63 16.62
N ARG A 185 -2.05 9.36 17.44
CA ARG A 185 -1.35 10.55 17.00
C ARG A 185 -0.32 10.18 15.94
N PHE A 186 -0.57 10.58 14.68
CA PHE A 186 0.19 10.09 13.54
C PHE A 186 0.93 11.24 12.85
N LEU A 187 2.24 11.32 13.11
CA LEU A 187 3.06 12.46 12.71
C LEU A 187 3.39 12.40 11.20
N PRO A 188 3.50 13.56 10.52
CA PRO A 188 4.04 13.60 9.17
C PRO A 188 5.44 12.98 9.10
N GLY A 189 5.70 12.16 8.09
CA GLY A 189 6.92 11.38 7.91
C GLY A 189 6.98 10.08 8.72
N SER A 190 5.91 9.70 9.42
CA SER A 190 5.84 8.45 10.19
C SER A 190 5.19 7.32 9.41
N THR A 191 5.61 6.09 9.70
CA THR A 191 5.05 4.87 9.12
C THR A 191 4.37 4.00 10.18
N ILE A 192 3.24 3.40 9.82
CA ILE A 192 2.60 2.30 10.55
C ILE A 192 2.44 1.09 9.63
N LEU A 193 2.60 -0.11 10.18
CA LEU A 193 2.21 -1.37 9.52
C LEU A 193 0.95 -1.92 10.17
N ILE A 194 -0.06 -2.25 9.36
CA ILE A 194 -1.31 -2.85 9.82
C ILE A 194 -1.79 -3.95 8.86
N PRO A 195 -2.53 -4.96 9.34
CA PRO A 195 -3.32 -5.85 8.51
C PRO A 195 -4.57 -5.12 7.99
N SER A 196 -4.38 -4.27 6.97
CA SER A 196 -5.40 -3.33 6.50
C SER A 196 -6.65 -3.98 5.90
N ALA A 197 -6.57 -5.28 5.55
CA ALA A 197 -7.72 -6.07 5.12
C ALA A 197 -8.61 -6.53 6.28
N LEU A 198 -8.08 -6.58 7.51
CA LEU A 198 -8.80 -7.03 8.71
C LEU A 198 -9.18 -5.89 9.65
N LEU A 199 -8.33 -4.86 9.75
CA LEU A 199 -8.58 -3.72 10.63
C LEU A 199 -9.27 -2.60 9.87
N THR A 200 -10.47 -2.26 10.32
CA THR A 200 -11.18 -1.05 9.94
C THR A 200 -10.37 0.15 10.41
N HIS A 201 -9.98 0.99 9.46
CA HIS A 201 -9.14 2.15 9.72
C HIS A 201 -9.57 3.38 8.93
N SER A 202 -9.18 4.54 9.44
CA SER A 202 -9.37 5.83 8.79
C SER A 202 -8.39 6.85 9.36
N ASN A 203 -8.47 8.09 8.90
CA ASN A 203 -7.83 9.23 9.55
C ASN A 203 -8.84 10.37 9.73
N ILE A 204 -8.52 11.31 10.63
CA ILE A 204 -9.35 12.48 10.87
C ILE A 204 -8.92 13.67 10.02
N SER A 205 -9.79 14.68 9.96
CA SER A 205 -9.48 15.95 9.30
C SER A 205 -8.27 16.66 9.91
N ILE A 206 -7.68 17.53 9.09
CA ILE A 206 -6.65 18.50 9.46
C ILE A 206 -7.24 19.92 9.47
N GLN A 207 -6.48 20.92 9.90
CA GLN A 207 -6.92 22.32 9.86
C GLN A 207 -6.97 22.85 8.41
N LEU A 208 -7.72 23.94 8.19
CA LEU A 208 -8.05 24.46 6.86
C LEU A 208 -6.82 24.84 6.01
N GLU A 209 -5.74 25.32 6.65
CA GLU A 209 -4.51 25.76 5.96
C GLU A 209 -3.42 24.68 5.89
N GLU A 210 -3.73 23.48 6.40
CA GLU A 210 -2.80 22.36 6.45
C GLU A 210 -2.92 21.48 5.21
N GLU A 211 -1.91 20.64 4.99
CA GLU A 211 -1.93 19.65 3.93
C GLU A 211 -1.58 18.26 4.47
N HIS A 212 -2.34 17.24 4.07
CA HIS A 212 -2.13 15.84 4.38
C HIS A 212 -2.12 14.97 3.11
N TYR A 213 -1.07 14.18 3.00
CA TYR A 213 -0.79 13.22 1.95
C TYR A 213 -0.49 11.87 2.59
N SER A 214 -0.60 10.78 1.83
CA SER A 214 -0.12 9.50 2.34
C SER A 214 0.37 8.58 1.24
N ILE A 215 1.34 7.74 1.58
CA ILE A 215 1.85 6.69 0.70
C ILE A 215 1.55 5.34 1.36
N ILE A 216 0.91 4.45 0.60
CA ILE A 216 0.49 3.13 1.06
C ILE A 216 1.19 2.08 0.21
N GLN A 217 1.85 1.12 0.83
CA GLN A 217 2.48 -0.01 0.16
C GLN A 217 1.78 -1.31 0.59
N TYR A 218 1.39 -2.13 -0.38
CA TYR A 218 0.52 -3.29 -0.16
C TYR A 218 0.73 -4.36 -1.23
N SER A 219 0.17 -5.54 -0.99
CA SER A 219 0.10 -6.63 -1.98
C SER A 219 -1.31 -7.19 -2.02
N SER A 220 -1.86 -7.33 -3.23
CA SER A 220 -3.21 -7.88 -3.41
C SER A 220 -3.26 -9.38 -3.14
N LEU A 221 -4.31 -9.86 -2.45
CA LEU A 221 -4.53 -11.28 -2.18
C LEU A 221 -4.43 -12.15 -3.44
N GLY A 222 -4.98 -11.68 -4.56
CA GLY A 222 -4.96 -12.41 -5.82
C GLY A 222 -3.56 -12.83 -6.25
N LEU A 223 -2.52 -12.02 -6.00
CA LEU A 223 -1.15 -12.39 -6.37
C LEU A 223 -0.65 -13.61 -5.61
N PHE A 224 -0.95 -13.70 -4.32
CA PHE A 224 -0.59 -14.87 -3.50
C PHE A 224 -1.35 -16.11 -3.95
N HIS A 225 -2.65 -15.98 -4.20
CA HIS A 225 -3.46 -17.06 -4.74
C HIS A 225 -2.97 -17.54 -6.11
N TRP A 226 -2.56 -16.63 -6.99
CA TRP A 226 -2.03 -16.99 -8.30
C TRP A 226 -0.81 -17.91 -8.18
N ILE A 227 0.12 -17.59 -7.27
CA ILE A 227 1.30 -18.43 -7.01
C ILE A 227 0.90 -19.74 -6.34
N TYR A 228 0.07 -19.69 -5.29
CA TYR A 228 -0.42 -20.87 -4.56
C TYR A 228 -1.12 -21.86 -5.49
N ASN A 229 -1.91 -21.38 -6.45
CA ASN A 229 -2.65 -22.19 -7.41
C ASN A 229 -1.81 -22.69 -8.59
N GLY A 230 -0.49 -22.51 -8.58
CA GLY A 230 0.38 -22.92 -9.69
C GLY A 230 0.17 -22.09 -10.95
N PHE A 231 0.10 -20.76 -10.81
CA PHE A 231 -0.09 -19.81 -11.90
C PHE A 231 -1.46 -19.92 -12.59
N MET A 232 -2.50 -20.11 -11.78
CA MET A 232 -3.89 -20.18 -12.25
C MET A 232 -4.78 -19.25 -11.45
N SER A 233 -5.86 -18.79 -12.08
CA SER A 233 -6.90 -18.05 -11.36
C SER A 233 -7.58 -18.97 -10.34
N ASN A 234 -8.15 -18.40 -9.26
CA ASN A 234 -8.94 -19.18 -8.31
C ASN A 234 -10.05 -19.98 -8.99
N LYS A 235 -10.67 -19.40 -10.01
CA LYS A 235 -11.73 -20.06 -10.79
C LYS A 235 -11.19 -21.31 -11.50
N ASP A 236 -10.05 -21.18 -12.20
CA ASP A 236 -9.46 -22.29 -12.95
C ASP A 236 -8.91 -23.37 -12.03
N PHE A 237 -8.33 -22.96 -10.89
CA PHE A 237 -7.89 -23.89 -9.85
C PHE A 237 -9.06 -24.71 -9.31
N LEU A 238 -10.16 -24.07 -8.90
CA LEU A 238 -11.33 -24.77 -8.37
C LEU A 238 -12.01 -25.68 -9.41
N ALA A 239 -11.91 -25.36 -10.70
CA ALA A 239 -12.42 -26.24 -11.75
C ALA A 239 -11.58 -27.54 -11.90
N ARG A 240 -10.28 -27.48 -11.60
CA ARG A 240 -9.33 -28.60 -11.79
C ARG A 240 -8.96 -29.35 -10.51
N ALA A 241 -9.16 -28.72 -9.35
CA ALA A 241 -8.74 -29.24 -8.06
C ALA A 241 -9.55 -30.48 -7.65
N THR A 242 -8.86 -31.47 -7.08
CA THR A 242 -9.49 -32.62 -6.43
C THR A 242 -10.31 -32.17 -5.20
N PRO A 243 -11.26 -32.97 -4.71
CA PRO A 243 -12.00 -32.64 -3.49
C PRO A 243 -11.10 -32.37 -2.28
N GLU A 244 -9.98 -33.09 -2.16
CA GLU A 244 -8.99 -32.92 -1.09
C GLU A 244 -8.26 -31.57 -1.19
N MET A 245 -7.82 -31.20 -2.40
CA MET A 245 -7.20 -29.89 -2.65
C MET A 245 -8.16 -28.73 -2.36
N LYS A 246 -9.45 -28.90 -2.67
CA LYS A 246 -10.50 -27.91 -2.36
C LYS A 246 -10.70 -27.75 -0.85
N LYS A 247 -10.69 -28.86 -0.11
CA LYS A 247 -10.81 -28.85 1.35
C LYS A 247 -9.63 -28.11 2.00
N ASN A 248 -8.40 -28.43 1.61
CA ASN A 248 -7.19 -27.77 2.11
C ASN A 248 -7.18 -26.26 1.79
N CYS A 249 -7.57 -25.89 0.56
CA CYS A 249 -7.69 -24.48 0.17
C CYS A 249 -8.73 -23.72 1.01
N THR A 250 -9.86 -24.37 1.34
CA THR A 250 -10.91 -23.77 2.17
C THR A 250 -10.44 -23.59 3.62
N ASP A 251 -9.67 -24.54 4.15
CA ASP A 251 -9.14 -24.49 5.51
C ASP A 251 -8.02 -23.46 5.66
N ASP A 252 -7.20 -23.26 4.61
CA ASP A 252 -6.17 -22.22 4.56
C ASP A 252 -6.76 -20.82 4.39
N GLN A 253 -7.92 -20.67 3.71
CA GLN A 253 -8.64 -19.40 3.59
C GLN A 253 -9.36 -18.96 4.87
N LYS A 254 -9.56 -19.87 5.82
CA LYS A 254 -10.19 -19.59 7.12
C LYS A 254 -9.19 -19.19 8.21
N LYS A 255 -7.89 -19.30 7.96
CA LYS A 255 -6.80 -18.94 8.88
C LYS A 255 -6.26 -17.54 8.58
#